data_AF-A0A6S8Y620-F1
#
_entry.id   AF-A0A6S8Y620-F1
#
_cell.length_a   1.000
_cell.length_b   1.000
_cell.length_c   1.000
_cell.angle_alpha   90.00
_cell.angle_beta   90.00
_cell.angle_gamma   90.00
#
_symmetry.space_group_name_H-M   'P 1'
#
loop_
_entity.id
_entity.type
_entity.pdbx_description
1 polymer ?
#
loop_
_entity_poly.entity_id
_entity_poly.type
_entity_poly.pdbx_seq_one_letter_code
_entity_poly.pdbx_strand_id
1 'polypeptide(L)'
;MMARCFNYIALVILAVFLIANPVLSEEATCAAGECPEAIDPSCPPRDHIIVCAAEYLDVNKNGKLDRSELEDALDSLPWYARGVLKILGSVDAIMKKCDYDGDGAISMDYDMEASKETCLATCFKRKAFKSAFFPDCDLVAPKA
;
A
#
# COMPACT_ATOMS: atom_id res chain seq x y z
N MET A 1 -59.34 -27.82 -15.32
CA MET A 1 -58.29 -28.11 -14.32
C MET A 1 -57.14 -27.13 -14.55
N MET A 2 -57.22 -25.93 -13.95
CA MET A 2 -56.14 -24.94 -13.99
C MET A 2 -56.22 -24.12 -12.70
N ALA A 3 -55.38 -24.44 -11.72
CA ALA A 3 -55.01 -23.56 -10.62
C ALA A 3 -53.93 -24.26 -9.78
N ARG A 4 -52.98 -23.46 -9.26
CA ARG A 4 -52.01 -23.77 -8.17
C ARG A 4 -50.59 -24.13 -8.61
N CYS A 5 -49.83 -23.15 -9.13
CA CYS A 5 -48.36 -23.19 -9.04
C CYS A 5 -47.70 -21.86 -8.61
N PHE A 6 -48.44 -20.77 -8.42
CA PHE A 6 -47.83 -19.43 -8.33
C PHE A 6 -47.75 -18.83 -6.91
N ASN A 7 -47.61 -19.66 -5.86
CA ASN A 7 -47.62 -19.11 -4.48
C ASN A 7 -46.62 -19.73 -3.49
N TYR A 8 -45.51 -20.31 -3.98
CA TYR A 8 -44.44 -20.88 -3.12
C TYR A 8 -43.11 -20.12 -3.19
N ILE A 9 -42.91 -19.26 -4.18
CA ILE A 9 -41.60 -18.60 -4.42
C ILE A 9 -41.41 -17.37 -3.50
N ALA A 10 -42.48 -16.71 -3.08
CA ALA A 10 -42.40 -15.50 -2.26
C ALA A 10 -41.99 -15.76 -0.79
N LEU A 11 -42.15 -16.99 -0.28
CA LEU A 11 -41.94 -17.29 1.15
C LEU A 11 -40.51 -17.75 1.47
N VAL A 12 -39.75 -18.21 0.48
CA VAL A 12 -38.36 -18.67 0.68
C VAL A 12 -37.37 -17.50 0.72
N ILE A 13 -37.68 -16.38 0.06
CA ILE A 13 -36.78 -15.22 -0.01
C ILE A 13 -36.68 -14.47 1.33
N LEU A 14 -37.71 -14.55 2.19
CA LEU A 14 -37.70 -13.90 3.50
C LEU A 14 -36.90 -14.67 4.57
N ALA A 15 -36.60 -15.97 4.35
CA ALA A 15 -35.94 -16.81 5.36
C ALA A 15 -34.41 -16.86 5.23
N VAL A 16 -33.83 -16.48 4.09
CA VAL A 16 -32.37 -16.55 3.87
C VAL A 16 -31.65 -15.31 4.42
N PHE A 17 -32.34 -14.18 4.60
CA PHE A 17 -31.72 -12.93 5.05
C PHE A 17 -31.44 -12.85 6.57
N LEU A 18 -31.85 -13.85 7.36
CA LEU A 18 -31.77 -13.82 8.83
C LEU A 18 -30.64 -14.66 9.43
N ILE A 19 -29.72 -15.23 8.63
CA ILE A 19 -28.70 -16.18 9.13
C ILE A 19 -27.26 -15.81 8.76
N ALA A 20 -26.94 -14.53 8.66
CA ALA A 20 -25.56 -14.09 8.44
C ALA A 20 -25.13 -13.00 9.44
N ASN A 21 -24.45 -13.49 10.47
CA ASN A 21 -23.36 -12.83 11.21
C ASN A 21 -23.70 -11.89 12.38
N PRO A 22 -23.59 -12.40 13.62
CA PRO A 22 -23.20 -11.57 14.75
C PRO A 22 -21.66 -11.51 14.80
N VAL A 23 -21.07 -10.48 14.20
CA VAL A 23 -19.70 -10.06 14.55
C VAL A 23 -19.79 -8.57 14.82
N LEU A 24 -20.25 -8.22 16.01
CA LEU A 24 -20.02 -6.89 16.56
C LEU A 24 -18.91 -7.04 17.61
N SER A 25 -17.74 -6.64 17.14
CA SER A 25 -16.45 -6.44 17.79
C SER A 25 -16.48 -6.34 19.31
N GLU A 26 -15.62 -7.14 19.93
CA GLU A 26 -15.14 -6.91 21.29
C GLU A 26 -14.52 -5.50 21.37
N GLU A 27 -14.96 -4.74 22.38
CA GLU A 27 -14.39 -3.45 22.75
C GLU A 27 -12.97 -3.69 23.29
N ALA A 28 -11.96 -3.50 22.44
CA ALA A 28 -10.58 -3.50 22.87
C ALA A 28 -10.32 -2.27 23.75
N THR A 29 -10.28 -2.49 25.07
CA THR A 29 -9.80 -1.53 26.06
C THR A 29 -8.30 -1.30 25.88
N CYS A 30 -7.90 -0.17 25.30
CA CYS A 30 -6.50 0.23 25.18
C CYS A 30 -6.13 1.17 26.34
N ALA A 31 -5.63 0.60 27.43
CA ALA A 31 -4.99 1.34 28.51
C ALA A 31 -3.51 1.59 28.15
N ALA A 32 -3.13 2.87 28.16
CA ALA A 32 -1.77 3.42 28.15
C ALA A 32 -0.84 3.06 26.96
N GLY A 33 -0.75 4.00 26.00
CA GLY A 33 0.21 4.00 24.89
C GLY A 33 -0.50 3.75 23.56
N GLU A 34 -0.66 4.82 22.78
CA GLU A 34 -1.25 4.93 21.44
C GLU A 34 -1.71 3.60 20.79
N CYS A 35 -3.04 3.45 20.64
CA CYS A 35 -3.60 2.44 19.74
C CYS A 35 -2.88 2.55 18.39
N PRO A 36 -2.45 1.45 17.75
CA PRO A 36 -1.97 1.53 16.38
C PRO A 36 -3.10 2.13 15.55
N GLU A 37 -2.93 3.39 15.10
CA GLU A 37 -3.92 4.04 14.26
C GLU A 37 -4.12 3.16 13.03
N ALA A 38 -5.37 2.81 12.74
CA ALA A 38 -5.69 2.06 11.54
C ALA A 38 -5.22 2.89 10.34
N ILE A 39 -4.14 2.44 9.70
CA ILE A 39 -3.56 3.16 8.57
C ILE A 39 -4.59 3.17 7.43
N ASP A 40 -5.02 4.35 6.98
CA ASP A 40 -5.89 4.49 5.82
C ASP A 40 -5.20 3.85 4.60
N PRO A 41 -5.76 2.77 4.03
CA PRO A 41 -5.21 2.13 2.83
C PRO A 41 -5.13 3.07 1.62
N SER A 42 -5.83 4.20 1.66
CA SER A 42 -5.79 5.23 0.62
C SER A 42 -4.64 6.23 0.78
N CYS A 43 -4.08 6.37 1.98
CA CYS A 43 -2.92 7.22 2.24
C CYS A 43 -1.92 6.51 3.18
N PRO A 44 -1.10 5.59 2.66
CA PRO A 44 -0.05 4.97 3.47
C PRO A 44 0.94 6.03 3.98
N PRO A 45 1.38 5.94 5.25
CA PRO A 45 2.35 6.86 5.82
C PRO A 45 3.70 6.67 5.15
N ARG A 46 4.52 7.72 5.15
CA ARG A 46 5.82 7.70 4.47
C ARG A 46 6.76 6.67 5.11
N ASP A 47 6.83 6.63 6.43
CA ASP A 47 7.72 5.71 7.16
C ASP A 47 7.43 4.25 6.79
N HIS A 48 6.16 3.89 6.64
CA HIS A 48 5.79 2.56 6.17
C HIS A 48 6.28 2.28 4.74
N ILE A 49 6.18 3.25 3.83
CA ILE A 49 6.73 3.12 2.46
C ILE A 49 8.25 2.93 2.48
N ILE A 50 8.95 3.64 3.36
CA ILE A 50 10.41 3.53 3.52
C ILE A 50 10.76 2.12 4.00
N VAL A 51 10.10 1.62 5.04
CA VAL A 51 10.33 0.27 5.57
C VAL A 51 10.06 -0.80 4.51
N CYS A 52 8.94 -0.70 3.79
CA CYS A 52 8.64 -1.65 2.71
C CYS A 52 9.63 -1.56 1.55
N ALA A 53 10.08 -0.35 1.17
CA ALA A 53 11.07 -0.20 0.13
C ALA A 53 12.41 -0.84 0.54
N ALA A 54 12.84 -0.66 1.78
CA ALA A 54 14.02 -1.31 2.32
C ALA A 54 13.89 -2.84 2.38
N GLU A 55 12.68 -3.37 2.59
CA GLU A 55 12.46 -4.83 2.63
C GLU A 55 12.44 -5.45 1.22
N TYR A 56 11.73 -4.83 0.28
CA TYR A 56 11.42 -5.43 -1.03
C TYR A 56 12.32 -4.95 -2.18
N LEU A 57 12.91 -3.76 -2.09
CA LEU A 57 13.64 -3.14 -3.20
C LEU A 57 15.15 -3.03 -2.94
N ASP A 58 15.57 -2.75 -1.71
CA ASP A 58 16.99 -2.78 -1.31
C ASP A 58 17.46 -4.25 -1.23
N VAL A 59 18.05 -4.75 -2.32
CA VAL A 59 18.46 -6.16 -2.47
C VAL A 59 19.76 -6.42 -1.73
N ASN A 60 20.69 -5.46 -1.80
CA ASN A 60 22.00 -5.58 -1.18
C ASN A 60 22.01 -5.22 0.31
N LYS A 61 20.88 -4.72 0.84
CA LYS A 61 20.64 -4.34 2.24
C LYS A 61 21.62 -3.28 2.73
N ASN A 62 21.97 -2.33 1.86
CA ASN A 62 22.88 -1.23 2.22
C ASN A 62 22.16 -0.05 2.90
N GLY A 63 20.83 -0.11 3.06
CA GLY A 63 20.04 0.96 3.68
C GLY A 63 19.72 2.11 2.73
N LYS A 64 20.05 1.96 1.45
CA LYS A 64 19.75 2.87 0.36
C LYS A 64 19.09 2.08 -0.77
N LEU A 65 18.42 2.79 -1.66
CA LEU A 65 17.94 2.21 -2.91
C LEU A 65 18.86 2.65 -4.03
N ASP A 66 19.71 1.74 -4.50
CA ASP A 66 20.61 2.03 -5.60
C ASP A 66 19.82 2.20 -6.90
N ARG A 67 20.38 3.01 -7.81
CA ARG A 67 19.78 3.20 -9.13
C ARG A 67 19.51 1.87 -9.86
N SER A 68 20.45 0.93 -9.80
CA SER A 68 20.30 -0.38 -10.44
C SER A 68 19.17 -1.20 -9.82
N GLU A 69 18.99 -1.14 -8.50
CA GLU A 69 17.90 -1.86 -7.82
C GLU A 69 16.54 -1.27 -8.21
N LEU A 70 16.46 0.05 -8.37
CA LEU A 70 15.25 0.71 -8.86
C LEU A 70 14.98 0.41 -10.34
N GLU A 71 16.02 0.33 -11.18
CA GLU A 71 15.92 -0.10 -12.59
C GLU A 71 15.39 -1.53 -12.68
N ASP A 72 16.02 -2.46 -11.96
CA ASP A 72 15.62 -3.88 -11.90
C ASP A 72 14.18 -4.03 -11.39
N ALA A 73 13.80 -3.27 -10.36
CA ALA A 73 12.44 -3.26 -9.84
C ALA A 73 11.42 -2.82 -10.89
N LEU A 74 11.70 -1.75 -11.64
CA LEU A 74 10.81 -1.26 -12.71
C LEU A 74 10.73 -2.21 -13.90
N ASP A 75 11.84 -2.85 -14.25
CA ASP A 75 11.89 -3.83 -15.33
C ASP A 75 11.17 -5.13 -14.97
N SER A 76 11.15 -5.49 -13.68
CA SER A 76 10.41 -6.63 -13.16
C SER A 76 8.88 -6.42 -13.19
N LEU A 77 8.41 -5.17 -13.31
CA LEU A 77 6.98 -4.89 -13.30
C LEU A 77 6.28 -5.55 -14.49
N PRO A 78 5.17 -6.25 -14.26
CA PRO A 78 4.40 -6.84 -15.34
C PRO A 78 3.84 -5.74 -16.25
N TRP A 79 3.63 -6.08 -17.52
CA TRP A 79 3.23 -5.12 -18.57
C TRP A 79 1.99 -4.28 -18.21
N TYR A 80 1.05 -4.84 -17.43
CA TYR A 80 -0.17 -4.14 -16.98
C TYR A 80 0.10 -3.14 -15.86
N ALA A 81 1.17 -3.34 -15.06
CA ALA A 81 1.58 -2.44 -13.99
C ALA A 81 2.42 -1.26 -14.49
N ARG A 82 2.93 -1.31 -15.74
CA ARG A 82 3.68 -0.19 -16.36
C ARG A 82 2.90 1.12 -16.44
N GLY A 83 1.59 1.10 -16.27
CA GLY A 83 0.79 2.32 -16.08
C GLY A 83 1.29 3.18 -14.90
N VAL A 84 1.88 2.57 -13.88
CA VAL A 84 2.45 3.26 -12.71
C VAL A 84 3.60 4.20 -13.09
N LEU A 85 4.33 3.91 -14.17
CA LEU A 85 5.42 4.75 -14.69
C LEU A 85 4.92 6.15 -15.10
N LYS A 86 3.64 6.27 -15.49
CA LYS A 86 3.04 7.58 -15.78
C LYS A 86 2.81 8.42 -14.53
N ILE A 87 2.72 7.78 -13.37
CA ILE A 87 2.46 8.40 -12.06
C ILE A 87 3.77 8.73 -11.35
N LEU A 88 4.68 7.75 -11.30
CA LEU A 88 5.95 7.84 -10.58
C LEU A 88 7.04 8.50 -11.44
N GLY A 89 7.02 8.23 -12.74
CA GLY A 89 8.05 8.62 -13.70
C GLY A 89 9.00 7.47 -14.05
N SER A 90 10.00 7.76 -14.88
CA SER A 90 11.16 6.89 -15.09
C SER A 90 12.07 6.87 -13.87
N VAL A 91 13.03 5.96 -13.82
CA VAL A 91 14.11 5.95 -12.81
C VAL A 91 14.75 7.31 -12.66
N ASP A 92 15.14 7.96 -13.75
CA ASP A 92 15.72 9.31 -13.70
C ASP A 92 14.82 10.34 -13.03
N ALA A 93 13.51 10.24 -13.23
CA ALA A 93 12.55 11.15 -12.64
C ALA A 93 12.32 10.88 -11.16
N ILE A 94 12.47 9.63 -10.72
CA ILE A 94 12.42 9.23 -9.31
C ILE A 94 13.69 9.69 -8.62
N MET A 95 14.87 9.31 -9.14
CA MET A 95 16.18 9.74 -8.64
C MET A 95 16.21 11.26 -8.49
N LYS A 96 15.91 12.01 -9.55
CA LYS A 96 15.89 13.49 -9.49
C LYS A 96 15.00 14.10 -8.38
N LYS A 97 13.97 13.41 -7.92
CA LYS A 97 13.02 13.92 -6.91
C LYS A 97 13.29 13.41 -5.50
N CYS A 98 13.90 12.23 -5.41
CA CYS A 98 14.05 11.47 -4.18
C CYS A 98 15.49 11.46 -3.69
N ASP A 99 16.48 11.33 -4.58
CA ASP A 99 17.90 11.47 -4.28
C ASP A 99 18.20 12.96 -4.02
N TYR A 100 18.27 13.32 -2.75
CA TYR A 100 18.38 14.71 -2.29
C TYR A 100 19.84 15.14 -2.21
N ASP A 101 20.75 14.26 -1.77
CA ASP A 101 22.20 14.53 -1.74
C ASP A 101 22.88 14.37 -3.11
N GLY A 102 22.25 13.67 -4.06
CA GLY A 102 22.73 13.48 -5.42
C GLY A 102 23.82 12.42 -5.53
N ASP A 103 23.89 11.46 -4.60
CA ASP A 103 24.92 10.42 -4.58
C ASP A 103 24.64 9.25 -5.55
N GLY A 104 23.48 9.25 -6.20
CA GLY A 104 23.08 8.21 -7.14
C GLY A 104 22.36 7.02 -6.50
N ALA A 105 22.05 7.10 -5.20
CA ALA A 105 21.17 6.21 -4.47
C ALA A 105 20.12 7.03 -3.70
N ILE A 106 19.07 6.37 -3.18
CA ILE A 106 18.06 7.02 -2.33
C ILE A 106 18.20 6.44 -0.94
N SER A 107 18.79 7.20 -0.02
CA SER A 107 18.97 6.82 1.37
C SER A 107 17.63 6.82 2.12
N MET A 108 17.34 5.72 2.81
CA MET A 108 16.05 5.54 3.49
C MET A 108 15.84 6.51 4.67
N ASP A 109 16.93 6.92 5.31
CA ASP A 109 16.96 7.76 6.50
C ASP A 109 17.08 9.26 6.18
N TYR A 110 17.89 9.63 5.19
CA TYR A 110 18.16 11.02 4.85
C TYR A 110 17.33 11.52 3.68
N ASP A 111 17.47 10.90 2.51
CA ASP A 111 16.88 11.39 1.26
C ASP A 111 15.35 11.40 1.31
N MET A 112 14.75 10.34 1.85
CA MET A 112 13.30 10.22 1.96
C MET A 112 12.66 11.25 2.91
N GLU A 113 13.37 11.67 3.96
CA GLU A 113 12.92 12.74 4.87
C GLU A 113 13.18 14.12 4.29
N ALA A 114 14.38 14.35 3.74
CA ALA A 114 14.78 15.63 3.14
C ALA A 114 13.93 15.98 1.91
N SER A 115 13.48 14.98 1.15
CA SER A 115 12.65 15.13 -0.04
C SER A 115 11.15 14.92 0.20
N LYS A 116 10.66 15.00 1.45
CA LYS A 116 9.25 14.70 1.78
C LYS A 116 8.19 15.51 1.01
N GLU A 117 8.53 16.70 0.53
CA GLU A 117 7.62 17.54 -0.26
C GLU A 117 7.68 17.26 -1.77
N THR A 118 8.70 16.51 -2.24
CA THR A 118 8.93 16.24 -3.68
C THR A 118 8.84 14.76 -4.00
N CYS A 119 9.51 13.91 -3.23
CA CYS A 119 9.50 12.47 -3.34
C CYS A 119 8.24 11.88 -2.74
N LEU A 120 7.44 11.22 -3.60
CA LEU A 120 6.18 10.58 -3.22
C LEU A 120 5.30 11.50 -2.33
N ALA A 121 5.29 12.80 -2.61
CA ALA A 121 4.69 13.82 -1.76
C ALA A 121 3.20 13.58 -1.46
N THR A 122 2.46 13.07 -2.45
CA THR A 122 1.02 12.85 -2.35
C THR A 122 0.68 11.42 -1.96
N CYS A 123 -0.42 11.24 -1.22
CA CYS A 123 -0.98 9.93 -0.88
C CYS A 123 -1.15 9.04 -2.11
N PHE A 124 -1.62 9.61 -3.22
CA PHE A 124 -1.81 8.91 -4.49
C PHE A 124 -0.50 8.29 -5.01
N LYS A 125 0.62 9.03 -4.94
CA LYS A 125 1.92 8.52 -5.37
C LYS A 125 2.41 7.40 -4.45
N ARG A 126 2.31 7.57 -3.13
CA ARG A 126 2.68 6.52 -2.16
C ARG A 126 1.85 5.25 -2.32
N LYS A 127 0.54 5.39 -2.50
CA LYS A 127 -0.37 4.27 -2.76
C LYS A 127 -0.02 3.55 -4.06
N ALA A 128 0.20 4.30 -5.14
CA ALA A 128 0.59 3.73 -6.43
C ALA A 128 1.94 3.02 -6.35
N PHE A 129 2.91 3.60 -5.64
CA PHE A 129 4.21 3.00 -5.39
C PHE A 129 4.08 1.67 -4.62
N LYS A 130 3.40 1.66 -3.47
CA LYS A 130 3.12 0.44 -2.69
C LYS A 130 2.45 -0.64 -3.53
N SER A 131 1.37 -0.28 -4.21
CA SER A 131 0.58 -1.24 -4.99
C SER A 131 1.35 -1.85 -6.17
N ALA A 132 2.38 -1.18 -6.68
CA ALA A 132 3.16 -1.67 -7.81
C ALA A 132 4.29 -2.61 -7.37
N PHE A 133 5.02 -2.24 -6.31
CA PHE A 133 6.25 -2.94 -5.93
C PHE A 133 6.10 -3.90 -4.76
N PHE A 134 5.22 -3.60 -3.82
CA PHE A 134 5.06 -4.38 -2.59
C PHE A 134 3.59 -4.37 -2.15
N PRO A 135 2.69 -4.98 -2.95
CA PRO A 135 1.26 -5.03 -2.63
C PRO A 135 1.02 -5.72 -1.29
N ASP A 136 1.83 -6.72 -0.97
CA ASP A 136 1.73 -7.57 0.22
C ASP A 136 2.50 -7.04 1.43
N CYS A 137 3.16 -5.88 1.33
CA CYS A 137 3.73 -5.24 2.52
C CYS A 137 2.57 -4.73 3.38
N ASP A 138 2.25 -5.46 4.43
CA ASP A 138 1.15 -5.14 5.34
C ASP A 138 1.45 -3.86 6.10
N LEU A 139 0.42 -3.02 6.26
CA LEU A 139 0.43 -1.78 7.04
C LEU A 139 0.53 -2.10 8.53
N VAL A 140 1.60 -2.78 8.95
CA VAL A 140 1.96 -2.93 10.35
C VAL A 140 2.72 -1.66 10.69
N ALA A 141 2.18 -0.85 11.60
CA ALA A 141 2.86 0.34 12.08
C ALA A 141 4.30 -0.02 12.49
N PRO A 142 5.31 0.79 12.12
CA PRO A 142 6.67 0.54 12.58
C PRO A 142 6.65 0.48 14.11
N LYS A 143 7.12 -0.63 14.69
CA LYS A 143 7.38 -0.67 16.13
C LYS A 143 8.52 0.30 16.40
N ALA A 144 8.22 1.35 17.16
CA ALA A 144 9.19 2.27 17.73
C ALA A 144 10.20 1.52 18.62
#